data_AF-A0ABD3XA50-F1
#
_entry.id   AF-A0ABD3XA50-F1
#
_cell.length_a   1.000
_cell.length_b   1.000
_cell.length_c   1.000
_cell.angle_alpha   90.00
_cell.angle_beta   90.00
_cell.angle_gamma   90.00
#
_symmetry.space_group_name_H-M   'P 1'
#
loop_
_entity.id
_entity.type
_entity.pdbx_description
1 polymer ?
#
loop_
_entity_poly.entity_id
_entity_poly.type
_entity_poly.pdbx_seq_one_letter_code
_entity_poly.pdbx_strand_id
1 'polypeptide(L)'
;LDLGSTCSAVTNERVCNDTNAACSNGACVCDSNYYDDNGAKFAGTCQLKLDLGSPCNAVTGEHVCKDGNAACSNSKCACGSNYFDDNGAASAGTCQPSKFT
;
A
#
# COMPACT_ATOMS: atom_id res chain seq x y z
N LEU A 1 11.65 -9.05 -13.74
CA LEU A 1 10.61 -8.19 -14.35
C LEU A 1 10.31 -7.01 -13.45
N ASP A 2 10.15 -5.81 -13.99
CA ASP A 2 9.85 -4.61 -13.21
C ASP A 2 8.38 -4.60 -12.76
N LEU A 3 8.05 -3.75 -11.78
CA LEU A 3 6.67 -3.57 -11.33
C LEU A 3 5.75 -3.19 -12.51
N GLY A 4 4.54 -3.73 -12.50
CA GLY A 4 3.55 -3.58 -13.58
C GLY A 4 3.82 -4.42 -14.83
N SER A 5 5.01 -5.03 -14.97
CA SER A 5 5.30 -5.92 -16.10
C SER A 5 4.47 -7.20 -16.04
N THR A 6 4.05 -7.69 -17.20
CA THR A 6 3.34 -8.97 -17.32
C THR A 6 4.23 -10.14 -16.92
N CYS A 7 3.75 -11.00 -16.06
CA CYS A 7 4.47 -12.16 -15.53
C CYS A 7 3.62 -13.43 -15.61
N SER A 8 4.24 -14.59 -15.48
CA SER A 8 3.52 -15.87 -15.40
C SER A 8 4.16 -16.73 -14.31
N ALA A 9 3.41 -17.06 -13.27
CA ALA A 9 3.88 -17.77 -12.07
C ALA A 9 4.11 -19.29 -12.30
N VAL A 10 4.50 -19.68 -13.52
CA VAL A 10 4.52 -21.09 -13.96
C VAL A 10 5.72 -21.87 -13.43
N THR A 11 6.72 -21.18 -12.87
CA THR A 11 7.88 -21.78 -12.22
C THR A 11 8.08 -21.10 -10.85
N ASN A 12 8.49 -21.85 -9.83
CA ASN A 12 8.83 -21.35 -8.48
C ASN A 12 10.09 -20.44 -8.48
N GLU A 13 10.37 -19.78 -9.60
CA GLU A 13 11.49 -18.88 -9.80
C GLU A 13 11.03 -17.47 -9.45
N ARG A 14 11.92 -16.69 -8.86
CA ARG A 14 11.66 -15.27 -8.64
C ARG A 14 11.51 -14.58 -9.99
N VAL A 15 10.27 -14.26 -10.37
CA VAL A 15 9.94 -13.63 -11.65
C VAL A 15 10.09 -12.09 -11.60
N CYS A 16 9.83 -11.48 -10.45
CA CYS A 16 9.89 -10.03 -10.25
C CYS A 16 11.27 -9.59 -9.74
N ASN A 17 11.75 -8.44 -10.22
CA ASN A 17 13.08 -7.92 -9.88
C ASN A 17 13.13 -7.46 -8.41
N ASP A 18 12.09 -6.75 -7.97
CA ASP A 18 11.97 -6.28 -6.60
C ASP A 18 11.82 -7.46 -5.62
N THR A 19 12.45 -7.34 -4.45
CA THR A 19 12.43 -8.40 -3.44
C THR A 19 11.13 -8.55 -2.68
N ASN A 20 10.32 -7.51 -2.70
CA ASN A 20 9.04 -7.44 -2.02
C ASN A 20 7.89 -7.39 -3.05
N ALA A 21 8.11 -8.01 -4.21
CA ALA A 21 7.12 -8.14 -5.27
C ALA A 21 6.92 -9.59 -5.65
N ALA A 22 5.67 -9.93 -5.96
CA ALA A 22 5.26 -11.22 -6.44
C ALA A 22 4.49 -11.12 -7.75
N CYS A 23 4.51 -12.19 -8.53
CA CYS A 23 3.67 -12.31 -9.71
C CYS A 23 2.23 -12.62 -9.27
N SER A 24 1.33 -11.65 -9.36
CA SER A 24 -0.08 -11.79 -8.98
C SER A 24 -0.97 -11.32 -10.12
N ASN A 25 -2.00 -12.11 -10.45
CA ASN A 25 -2.91 -11.84 -11.57
C ASN A 25 -2.21 -11.53 -12.90
N GLY A 26 -1.05 -12.15 -13.14
CA GLY A 26 -0.28 -11.97 -14.36
C GLY A 26 0.54 -10.67 -14.42
N ALA A 27 0.70 -9.93 -13.32
CA ALA A 27 1.57 -8.77 -13.23
C ALA A 27 2.48 -8.82 -11.99
N CYS A 28 3.68 -8.24 -12.09
CA CYS A 28 4.54 -8.02 -10.93
C CYS A 28 3.97 -6.88 -10.08
N VAL A 29 3.54 -7.20 -8.87
CA VAL A 29 2.95 -6.26 -7.91
C VAL A 29 3.64 -6.40 -6.56
N CYS A 30 3.64 -5.32 -5.78
CA CYS A 30 4.17 -5.37 -4.42
C CYS A 30 3.36 -6.32 -3.54
N ASP A 31 4.06 -7.00 -2.64
CA ASP A 31 3.47 -7.85 -1.63
C ASP A 31 2.54 -7.05 -0.70
N SER A 32 1.67 -7.76 0.04
CA SER A 32 0.60 -7.16 0.85
C SER A 32 1.03 -6.06 1.82
N ASN A 33 2.26 -6.09 2.32
CA ASN A 33 2.83 -5.11 3.26
C ASN A 33 3.58 -3.95 2.58
N TYR A 34 3.68 -3.97 1.25
CA TYR A 34 4.44 -3.00 0.48
C TYR A 34 3.54 -2.28 -0.52
N TYR A 35 3.97 -1.10 -0.96
CA TYR A 35 3.31 -0.29 -1.97
C TYR A 35 4.34 0.13 -3.02
N ASP A 36 3.86 0.39 -4.23
CA ASP A 36 4.67 0.94 -5.31
C ASP A 36 4.85 2.45 -5.12
N ASP A 37 6.09 2.90 -4.91
CA ASP A 37 6.43 4.29 -4.63
C ASP A 37 6.34 5.24 -5.83
N ASN A 38 6.17 4.71 -7.04
CA ASN A 38 6.12 5.49 -8.28
C ASN A 38 4.81 5.26 -9.05
N GLY A 39 3.94 4.41 -8.52
CA GLY A 39 2.73 3.93 -9.17
C GLY A 39 3.06 3.00 -10.34
N ALA A 40 2.25 1.95 -10.50
CA ALA A 40 2.49 0.81 -11.42
C ALA A 40 2.71 1.14 -12.92
N LYS A 41 2.71 2.41 -13.31
CA LYS A 41 3.03 2.92 -14.65
C LYS A 41 4.51 3.23 -14.88
N PHE A 42 5.31 3.42 -13.83
CA PHE A 42 6.73 3.72 -13.93
C PHE A 42 7.54 2.66 -13.18
N ALA A 43 8.84 2.57 -13.44
CA ALA A 43 9.73 1.70 -12.67
C ALA A 43 9.86 2.24 -11.24
N GLY A 44 8.96 1.80 -10.36
CA GLY A 44 9.02 2.03 -8.92
C GLY A 44 9.71 0.88 -8.17
N THR A 45 9.80 1.03 -6.87
CA THR A 45 10.23 0.00 -5.92
C THR A 45 9.15 -0.26 -4.89
N CYS A 46 9.12 -1.48 -4.36
CA CYS A 46 8.18 -1.84 -3.31
C CYS A 46 8.69 -1.31 -1.98
N GLN A 47 8.05 -0.26 -1.49
CA GLN A 47 8.33 0.38 -0.21
C GLN A 47 7.36 -0.13 0.86
N LEU A 48 7.82 -0.20 2.11
CA LEU A 48 6.98 -0.67 3.21
C LEU A 48 5.81 0.30 3.42
N LYS A 49 4.59 -0.24 3.53
CA LYS A 49 3.40 0.57 3.83
C LYS A 49 3.54 1.33 5.15
N LEU A 50 2.92 2.49 5.18
CA LEU A 50 3.04 3.47 6.25
C LEU A 50 1.97 3.29 7.32
N ASP A 51 2.35 3.41 8.58
CA ASP A 51 1.41 3.40 9.70
C ASP A 51 0.53 4.68 9.69
N LEU A 52 -0.62 4.64 10.36
CA LEU A 52 -1.47 5.82 10.55
C LEU A 52 -0.68 7.02 11.11
N GLY A 53 -1.03 8.22 10.67
CA GLY A 53 -0.36 9.47 11.04
C GLY A 53 1.00 9.70 10.36
N SER A 54 1.60 8.67 9.74
CA SER A 54 2.88 8.79 9.04
C SER A 54 2.75 9.71 7.82
N PRO A 55 3.79 10.50 7.52
CA PRO A 55 3.77 11.39 6.36
C PRO A 55 3.74 10.59 5.06
N CYS A 56 2.89 10.98 4.14
CA CYS A 56 2.75 10.35 2.83
C CYS A 56 2.63 11.41 1.73
N ASN A 57 2.87 11.00 0.49
CA ASN A 57 2.69 11.85 -0.69
C ASN A 57 1.41 11.42 -1.43
N ALA A 58 0.52 12.36 -1.75
CA ALA A 58 -0.72 12.06 -2.47
C ALA A 58 -0.48 11.45 -3.86
N VAL A 59 0.72 11.60 -4.43
CA VAL A 59 1.09 11.02 -5.73
C VAL A 59 1.12 9.49 -5.69
N THR A 60 1.39 8.86 -4.53
CA THR A 60 1.47 7.39 -4.41
C THR A 60 0.11 6.73 -4.16
N GLY A 61 -0.97 7.51 -3.97
CA GLY A 61 -2.35 7.03 -3.92
C GLY A 61 -2.78 6.36 -2.60
N GLU A 62 -3.87 5.60 -2.67
CA GLU A 62 -4.56 4.99 -1.50
C GLU A 62 -3.81 3.80 -0.90
N HIS A 63 -2.91 3.15 -1.66
CA HIS A 63 -2.25 1.91 -1.24
C HIS A 63 -1.00 2.11 -0.36
N VAL A 64 -0.60 3.36 -0.12
CA VAL A 64 0.58 3.70 0.67
C VAL A 64 0.41 3.38 2.16
N CYS A 65 -0.83 3.41 2.65
CA CYS A 65 -1.14 3.19 4.05
C CYS A 65 -1.30 1.69 4.36
N LYS A 66 -0.84 1.30 5.55
CA LYS A 66 -0.85 -0.09 6.02
C LYS A 66 -2.26 -0.58 6.30
N ASP A 67 -3.11 0.28 6.87
CA ASP A 67 -4.51 -0.01 7.10
C ASP A 67 -5.30 0.13 5.78
N GLY A 68 -6.10 -0.88 5.43
CA GLY A 68 -6.87 -0.91 4.19
C GLY A 68 -8.04 0.09 4.14
N ASN A 69 -8.42 0.68 5.27
CA ASN A 69 -9.42 1.74 5.36
C ASN A 69 -8.78 3.13 5.54
N ALA A 70 -7.46 3.22 5.43
CA ALA A 70 -6.72 4.47 5.43
C ALA A 70 -6.25 4.84 4.03
N ALA A 71 -6.15 6.14 3.79
CA ALA A 71 -5.58 6.69 2.56
C ALA A 71 -4.65 7.86 2.91
N CYS A 72 -3.82 8.24 1.94
CA CYS A 72 -3.02 9.44 2.08
C CYS A 72 -3.92 10.68 2.00
N SER A 73 -4.17 11.34 3.14
CA SER A 73 -5.01 12.52 3.25
C SER A 73 -4.29 13.60 4.06
N ASN A 74 -4.28 14.84 3.56
CA ASN A 74 -3.52 15.95 4.17
C ASN A 74 -2.04 15.59 4.44
N SER A 75 -1.41 14.89 3.48
CA SER A 75 -0.03 14.42 3.56
C SER A 75 0.27 13.45 4.71
N LYS A 76 -0.76 12.77 5.24
CA LYS A 76 -0.62 11.72 6.25
C LYS A 76 -1.52 10.53 5.98
N CYS A 77 -1.13 9.35 6.41
CA CYS A 77 -2.04 8.21 6.42
C CYS A 77 -3.16 8.45 7.43
N ALA A 78 -4.39 8.57 6.94
CA ALA A 78 -5.56 8.86 7.77
C ALA A 78 -6.74 7.99 7.35
N CYS A 79 -7.61 7.67 8.30
CA CYS A 79 -8.82 6.90 8.05
C CYS A 79 -9.75 7.62 7.07
N GLY A 80 -10.38 6.85 6.19
CA GLY A 80 -11.41 7.35 5.27
C GLY A 80 -12.66 7.85 6.01
N SER A 81 -13.56 8.50 5.28
CA SER A 81 -14.71 9.26 5.85
C SER A 81 -15.67 8.46 6.75
N ASN A 82 -15.65 7.13 6.70
CA ASN A 82 -16.51 6.25 7.51
C ASN A 82 -15.76 5.52 8.64
N TYR A 83 -14.51 5.88 8.88
CA TYR A 83 -13.64 5.20 9.83
C TYR A 83 -12.97 6.21 10.76
N PHE A 84 -12.65 5.78 11.97
CA PHE A 84 -11.89 6.55 12.95
C PHE A 84 -10.70 5.75 13.45
N ASP A 85 -9.66 6.46 13.85
CA ASP A 85 -8.48 5.88 14.49
C ASP A 85 -8.82 5.50 15.94
N ASP A 86 -8.74 4.21 16.25
CA ASP A 86 -9.08 3.66 17.57
C ASP A 86 -8.14 4.06 18.71
N ASN A 87 -6.91 4.47 18.39
CA ASN A 87 -5.91 4.88 19.37
C ASN A 87 -5.71 6.40 19.43
N GLY A 88 -6.48 7.17 18.65
CA GLY A 88 -6.17 8.56 18.32
C GLY A 88 -4.92 8.61 17.42
N ALA A 89 -4.76 9.67 16.62
CA ALA A 89 -3.79 9.80 15.51
C ALA A 89 -2.28 9.59 15.85
N ALA A 90 -1.94 8.43 16.38
CA ALA A 90 -0.64 7.98 16.84
C ALA A 90 -0.25 6.79 15.97
N SER A 91 0.98 6.81 15.50
CA SER A 91 1.59 5.72 14.74
C SER A 91 1.34 4.40 15.46
N ALA A 92 0.55 3.50 14.83
CA ALA A 92 0.06 2.18 15.31
C ALA A 92 -1.45 2.04 15.63
N GLY A 93 -2.28 3.04 15.36
CA GLY A 93 -3.75 2.86 15.34
C GLY A 93 -4.26 1.97 14.20
N THR A 94 -5.52 1.55 14.29
CA THR A 94 -6.28 0.92 13.18
C THR A 94 -7.57 1.67 12.90
N CYS A 95 -7.99 1.67 11.63
CA CYS A 95 -9.21 2.35 11.22
C CYS A 95 -10.42 1.46 11.51
N GLN A 96 -11.20 1.88 12.51
CA GLN A 96 -12.41 1.20 12.94
C GLN A 96 -13.65 1.89 12.34
N PRO A 97 -14.71 1.16 12.00
CA PRO A 97 -15.93 1.77 11.45
C PRO A 97 -16.54 2.74 12.46
N SER A 98 -16.82 3.97 12.02
CA SER A 98 -17.56 4.94 12.82
C SER A 98 -18.92 4.34 13.17
N LYS A 99 -19.12 3.99 14.44
CA LYS A 99 -20.42 3.50 14.90
C LYS A 99 -21.42 4.65 14.70
N PHE A 100 -22.33 4.49 13.76
CA PHE A 100 -23.57 5.25 13.73
C PHE A 100 -24.33 4.88 15.02
N THR A 101 -24.24 5.73 16.04
CA THR A 101 -25.19 5.76 17.16
C THR A 101 -26.55 6.21 16.69
#